data_AF-A0A957I4G3-F1
#
_entry.id   AF-A0A957I4G3-F1
#
_cell.length_a   1.000
_cell.length_b   1.000
_cell.length_c   1.000
_cell.angle_alpha   90.00
_cell.angle_beta   90.00
_cell.angle_gamma   90.00
#
_symmetry.space_group_name_H-M   'P 1'
#
loop_
_entity.id
_entity.type
_entity.pdbx_description
1 polymer ?
#
loop_
_entity_poly.entity_id
_entity_poly.type
_entity_poly.pdbx_seq_one_letter_code
_entity_poly.pdbx_strand_id
1 'polypeptide(L)'
;WPQFVFMSRAISNDTLATALGALLLALLLRVGQPRRYVWLGLLACLAILTKITMVFVIGVLLLGFLTESAFLYRARRRDYLWSGVGMGGLLLVLGGLLLWQPTLHEHLRLSELSFTTLRPESLTLTYWWHVFTWTLSSGWARYGWMNLPAPQWQAVLWWGIIAAASLFGWRLAWGASAHVPARRWQVAMAMLWLLGLAAVYARINVNRFQPQFRLILASLPALCALAAVGMTQAVRRWSGWQVALPAFLTLTLFLANGWLIWRVIVPAYR
;
A
#
# COMPACT_ATOMS: atom_id res chain seq x y z
N TRP A 1 -3.19 16.01 2.60
CA TRP A 1 -2.90 14.76 3.33
C TRP A 1 -2.29 15.10 4.69
N PRO A 2 -3.10 15.61 5.63
CA PRO A 2 -2.65 15.98 6.97
C PRO A 2 -1.87 14.85 7.64
N GLN A 3 -2.43 13.64 7.63
CA GLN A 3 -1.88 12.50 8.35
C GLN A 3 -0.48 12.09 7.87
N PHE A 4 -0.23 12.07 6.55
CA PHE A 4 1.11 11.77 6.02
C PHE A 4 2.09 12.90 6.30
N VAL A 5 1.68 14.17 6.18
CA VAL A 5 2.55 15.31 6.50
C VAL A 5 2.95 15.32 7.98
N PHE A 6 2.02 14.96 8.87
CA PHE A 6 2.31 14.77 10.29
C PHE A 6 3.20 13.56 10.55
N MET A 7 2.85 12.39 10.00
CA MET A 7 3.65 11.18 10.16
C MET A 7 5.03 11.30 9.52
N SER A 8 5.19 12.09 8.46
CA SER A 8 6.50 12.32 7.82
C SER A 8 7.37 13.29 8.60
N ARG A 9 6.77 14.12 9.47
CA ARG A 9 7.51 15.00 10.39
C ARG A 9 8.01 14.25 11.62
N ALA A 10 7.34 13.17 12.01
CA ALA A 10 7.77 12.30 13.10
C ALA A 10 8.58 11.11 12.55
N ILE A 11 9.71 10.78 13.18
CA ILE A 11 10.42 9.53 12.88
C ILE A 11 9.51 8.39 13.36
N SER A 12 8.83 7.73 12.42
CA SER A 12 7.88 6.65 12.72
C SER A 12 8.07 5.46 11.78
N ASN A 13 7.86 4.27 12.33
CA ASN A 13 7.89 3.01 11.58
C ASN A 13 6.83 3.00 10.47
N ASP A 14 5.73 3.74 10.63
CA ASP A 14 4.67 3.86 9.61
C ASP A 14 5.19 4.55 8.33
N THR A 15 5.92 5.66 8.48
CA THR A 15 6.50 6.39 7.36
C THR A 15 7.60 5.58 6.68
N LEU A 16 8.49 4.95 7.45
CA LEU A 16 9.55 4.11 6.91
C LEU A 16 8.98 2.88 6.18
N ALA A 17 8.00 2.18 6.77
CA ALA A 17 7.34 1.04 6.13
C ALA A 17 6.63 1.45 4.83
N THR A 18 6.04 2.64 4.79
CA THR A 18 5.39 3.16 3.58
C THR A 18 6.40 3.50 2.49
N ALA A 19 7.53 4.11 2.85
CA ALA A 19 8.62 4.39 1.91
C ALA A 19 9.22 3.10 1.34
N LEU A 20 9.49 2.11 2.21
CA LEU A 20 9.94 0.78 1.80
C LEU A 20 8.89 0.08 0.93
N GLY A 21 7.61 0.19 1.27
CA GLY A 21 6.50 -0.31 0.46
C GLY A 21 6.44 0.31 -0.94
N ALA A 22 6.69 1.63 -1.04
CA ALA A 22 6.76 2.32 -2.33
C ALA A 22 7.94 1.85 -3.18
N LEU A 23 9.13 1.70 -2.58
CA LEU A 23 10.32 1.17 -3.25
C LEU A 23 10.13 -0.27 -3.71
N LEU A 24 9.57 -1.11 -2.84
CA LEU A 24 9.20 -2.50 -3.14
C LEU A 24 8.26 -2.56 -4.34
N LEU A 25 7.18 -1.79 -4.33
CA LEU A 25 6.23 -1.76 -5.43
C LEU A 25 6.91 -1.26 -6.72
N ALA A 26 7.69 -0.18 -6.66
CA ALA A 26 8.39 0.36 -7.83
C ALA A 26 9.33 -0.67 -8.47
N LEU A 27 10.09 -1.42 -7.67
CA LEU A 27 10.96 -2.51 -8.15
C LEU A 27 10.15 -3.72 -8.64
N LEU A 28 9.07 -4.08 -7.95
CA LEU A 28 8.16 -5.17 -8.34
C LEU A 28 7.48 -4.90 -9.70
N LEU A 29 7.30 -3.64 -10.08
CA LEU A 29 6.75 -3.26 -11.37
C LEU A 29 7.80 -3.25 -12.51
N ARG A 30 9.10 -3.45 -12.23
CA ARG A 30 10.19 -3.59 -13.25
C ARG A 30 10.28 -5.00 -13.87
N VAL A 31 9.23 -5.39 -14.58
CA VAL A 31 9.03 -6.74 -15.14
C VAL A 31 10.23 -7.22 -15.98
N GLY A 32 10.58 -8.50 -15.86
CA GLY A 32 11.58 -9.14 -16.72
C GLY A 32 13.04 -9.04 -16.28
N GLN A 33 13.31 -8.51 -15.09
CA GLN A 33 14.66 -8.40 -14.52
C GLN A 33 14.84 -9.39 -13.34
N PRO A 34 15.46 -10.57 -13.53
CA PRO A 34 15.57 -11.58 -12.47
C PRO A 34 16.27 -11.08 -11.21
N ARG A 35 17.40 -10.37 -11.37
CA ARG A 35 18.24 -9.88 -10.26
C ARG A 35 17.50 -8.96 -9.28
N ARG A 36 16.36 -8.36 -9.68
CA ARG A 36 15.57 -7.52 -8.78
C ARG A 36 14.97 -8.30 -7.61
N TYR A 37 14.74 -9.60 -7.72
CA TYR A 37 14.13 -10.39 -6.64
C TYR A 37 15.04 -10.49 -5.40
N VAL A 38 16.36 -10.40 -5.58
CA VAL A 38 17.29 -10.29 -4.45
C VAL A 38 17.09 -8.98 -3.71
N TRP A 39 17.01 -7.87 -4.45
CA TRP A 39 16.72 -6.53 -3.88
C TRP A 39 15.32 -6.46 -3.25
N LEU A 40 14.32 -7.08 -3.88
CA LEU A 40 12.97 -7.19 -3.32
C LEU A 40 12.98 -8.00 -2.02
N GLY A 41 13.73 -9.10 -1.96
CA GLY A 41 13.93 -9.88 -0.73
C GLY A 41 14.53 -9.02 0.39
N LEU A 42 15.61 -8.29 0.10
CA LEU A 42 16.26 -7.41 1.07
C LEU A 42 15.30 -6.33 1.59
N LEU A 43 14.61 -5.62 0.67
CA LEU A 43 13.67 -4.57 1.04
C LEU A 43 12.44 -5.12 1.78
N ALA A 44 11.99 -6.34 1.46
CA ALA A 44 10.91 -7.00 2.18
C ALA A 44 11.34 -7.33 3.62
N CYS A 45 12.55 -7.84 3.82
CA CYS A 45 13.10 -8.07 5.16
C CYS A 45 13.13 -6.77 5.97
N LEU A 46 13.65 -5.68 5.38
CA LEU A 46 13.67 -4.37 6.05
C LEU A 46 12.25 -3.85 6.34
N ALA A 47 11.31 -4.02 5.41
CA ALA A 47 9.93 -3.57 5.58
C ALA A 47 9.22 -4.33 6.70
N ILE A 48 9.43 -5.66 6.79
CA ILE A 48 8.85 -6.52 7.83
C ILE A 48 9.45 -6.21 9.20
N LEU A 49 10.78 -6.04 9.28
CA LEU A 49 11.45 -5.63 10.52
C LEU A 49 10.98 -4.24 10.98
N THR A 50 10.65 -3.35 10.05
CA THR A 50 10.08 -2.04 10.37
C THR A 50 8.64 -2.16 10.88
N LYS A 51 7.82 -2.97 10.22
CA LYS A 51 6.41 -3.14 10.57
C LYS A 51 5.88 -4.51 10.13
N ILE A 52 5.46 -5.32 11.11
CA ILE A 52 4.97 -6.68 10.87
C ILE A 52 3.78 -6.76 9.93
N THR A 53 2.98 -5.69 9.81
CA THR A 53 1.88 -5.62 8.84
C THR A 53 2.35 -5.72 7.39
N MET A 54 3.65 -5.57 7.11
CA MET A 54 4.25 -5.76 5.78
C MET A 54 4.50 -7.23 5.43
N VAL A 55 4.14 -8.19 6.30
CA VAL A 55 4.33 -9.64 6.02
C VAL A 55 3.62 -10.11 4.74
N PHE A 56 2.54 -9.45 4.32
CA PHE A 56 1.85 -9.78 3.05
C PHE A 56 2.78 -9.66 1.83
N VAL A 57 3.82 -8.83 1.91
CA VAL A 57 4.79 -8.65 0.81
C VAL A 57 5.44 -9.98 0.44
N ILE A 58 5.69 -10.88 1.38
CA ILE A 58 6.25 -12.21 1.08
C ILE A 58 5.34 -12.94 0.10
N GLY A 59 4.04 -13.00 0.37
CA GLY A 59 3.06 -13.64 -0.52
C GLY A 59 3.03 -13.00 -1.91
N VAL A 60 3.04 -11.66 -1.97
CA VAL A 60 3.06 -10.92 -3.24
C VAL A 60 4.33 -11.21 -4.04
N LEU A 61 5.50 -11.22 -3.38
CA LEU A 61 6.79 -11.48 -4.02
C LEU A 61 6.90 -12.93 -4.51
N LEU A 62 6.47 -13.90 -3.72
CA LEU A 62 6.47 -15.32 -4.10
C LEU A 62 5.54 -15.55 -5.29
N LEU A 63 4.32 -15.03 -5.25
CA LEU A 63 3.40 -15.14 -6.37
C LEU A 63 3.99 -14.49 -7.61
N GLY A 64 4.54 -13.27 -7.49
CA GLY A 64 5.18 -12.57 -8.60
C GLY A 64 6.35 -13.34 -9.22
N PHE A 65 7.21 -13.88 -8.36
CA PHE A 65 8.34 -14.72 -8.74
C PHE A 65 7.90 -15.97 -9.49
N LEU A 66 6.95 -16.72 -8.93
CA LEU A 66 6.44 -17.97 -9.51
C LEU A 66 5.79 -17.70 -10.85
N THR A 67 4.99 -16.65 -10.95
CA THR A 67 4.32 -16.30 -12.22
C THR A 67 5.31 -15.90 -13.32
N GLU A 68 6.34 -15.11 -12.99
CA GLU A 68 7.32 -14.68 -13.99
C GLU A 68 8.25 -15.80 -14.43
N SER A 69 8.74 -16.60 -13.49
CA SER A 69 9.64 -17.71 -13.77
C SER A 69 8.93 -18.89 -14.46
N ALA A 70 7.70 -19.22 -14.05
CA ALA A 70 6.98 -20.37 -14.57
C ALA A 70 6.26 -20.07 -15.90
N PHE A 71 5.69 -18.87 -16.07
CA PHE A 71 4.81 -18.58 -17.22
C PHE A 71 5.40 -17.56 -18.19
N LEU A 72 5.84 -16.39 -17.71
CA LEU A 72 6.18 -15.27 -18.61
C LEU A 72 7.58 -15.39 -19.25
N TYR A 73 8.59 -15.78 -18.48
CA TYR A 73 10.00 -15.73 -18.90
C TYR A 73 10.69 -17.10 -18.80
N ARG A 74 10.05 -18.12 -19.37
CA ARG A 74 10.54 -19.52 -19.32
C ARG A 74 11.99 -19.67 -19.80
N ALA A 75 12.38 -18.93 -20.84
CA ALA A 75 13.74 -18.96 -21.39
C ALA A 75 14.82 -18.49 -20.40
N ARG A 76 14.47 -17.67 -19.39
CA ARG A 76 15.39 -17.16 -18.36
C ARG A 76 15.23 -17.84 -17.00
N ARG A 77 14.60 -19.02 -16.95
CA ARG A 77 14.30 -19.74 -15.69
C ARG A 77 15.52 -19.93 -14.79
N ARG A 78 16.69 -20.19 -15.37
CA ARG A 78 17.95 -20.34 -14.60
C ARG A 78 18.31 -19.07 -13.84
N ASP A 79 18.19 -17.90 -14.46
CA ASP A 79 18.49 -16.62 -13.82
C ASP A 79 17.48 -16.29 -12.72
N TYR A 80 16.21 -16.60 -12.97
CA TYR A 80 15.17 -16.50 -11.95
C TYR A 80 15.44 -17.45 -10.80
N LEU A 81 15.81 -18.71 -11.05
CA LEU A 81 16.13 -19.67 -10.00
C LEU A 81 17.21 -19.15 -9.06
N TRP A 82 18.33 -18.64 -9.60
CA TRP A 82 19.40 -18.05 -8.79
C TRP A 82 18.94 -16.83 -8.00
N SER A 83 18.14 -15.96 -8.62
CA SER A 83 17.57 -14.80 -7.95
C SER A 83 16.57 -15.20 -6.86
N GLY A 84 15.84 -16.29 -7.07
CA GLY A 84 14.91 -16.91 -6.12
C GLY A 84 15.63 -17.56 -4.96
N VAL A 85 16.78 -18.21 -5.19
CA VAL A 85 17.67 -18.70 -4.13
C VAL A 85 18.18 -17.53 -3.29
N GLY A 86 18.62 -16.43 -3.92
CA GLY A 86 19.05 -15.22 -3.20
C GLY A 86 17.93 -14.60 -2.36
N MET A 87 16.74 -14.44 -2.94
CA MET A 87 15.55 -13.96 -2.23
C MET A 87 15.16 -14.90 -1.08
N GLY A 88 15.11 -16.21 -1.34
CA GLY A 88 14.79 -17.25 -0.36
C GLY A 88 15.79 -17.28 0.80
N GLY A 89 17.09 -17.17 0.50
CA GLY A 89 18.14 -17.06 1.51
C GLY A 89 17.95 -15.86 2.43
N LEU A 90 17.63 -14.68 1.89
CA LEU A 90 17.34 -13.49 2.70
C LEU A 90 16.10 -13.65 3.57
N LEU A 91 15.03 -14.27 3.05
CA LEU A 91 13.81 -14.54 3.81
C LEU A 91 14.05 -15.61 4.91
N LEU A 92 14.90 -16.60 4.65
CA LEU A 92 15.31 -17.59 5.66
C LEU A 92 16.15 -16.93 6.75
N VAL A 93 17.06 -16.02 6.41
CA VAL A 93 17.81 -15.24 7.41
C VAL A 93 16.88 -14.39 8.26
N LEU A 94 15.88 -13.73 7.65
CA LEU A 94 14.86 -13.01 8.39
C LEU A 94 14.09 -13.93 9.35
N GLY A 95 13.61 -15.08 8.86
CA GLY A 95 12.91 -16.06 9.68
C GLY A 95 13.78 -16.56 10.84
N GLY A 96 15.04 -16.90 10.56
CA GLY A 96 16.02 -17.29 11.57
C GLY A 96 16.26 -16.19 12.59
N LEU A 97 16.40 -14.93 12.17
CA LEU A 97 16.57 -13.79 13.06
C LEU A 97 15.34 -13.58 13.97
N LEU A 98 14.13 -13.67 13.43
CA LEU A 98 12.88 -13.53 14.18
C LEU A 98 12.68 -14.64 15.21
N LEU A 99 13.17 -15.85 14.92
CA LEU A 99 13.06 -16.99 15.84
C LEU A 99 14.20 -17.05 16.85
N TRP A 100 15.42 -16.69 16.46
CA TRP A 100 16.61 -16.82 17.29
C TRP A 100 16.81 -15.64 18.25
N GLN A 101 16.45 -14.42 17.85
CA GLN A 101 16.59 -13.26 18.72
C GLN A 101 15.41 -13.21 19.71
N PRO A 102 15.64 -13.30 21.03
CA PRO A 102 14.55 -13.50 22.02
C PRO A 102 13.52 -12.37 22.06
N THR A 103 13.96 -11.12 21.86
CA THR A 103 13.08 -9.93 21.87
C THR A 103 12.13 -9.93 20.68
N LEU A 104 12.63 -10.21 19.47
CA LEU A 104 11.84 -10.30 18.24
C LEU A 104 10.88 -11.49 18.31
N HIS A 105 11.36 -12.63 18.83
CA HIS A 105 10.54 -13.80 19.04
C HIS A 105 9.38 -13.51 19.99
N GLU A 106 9.65 -12.84 21.12
CA GLU A 106 8.61 -12.47 22.09
C GLU A 106 7.62 -11.47 21.49
N HIS A 107 8.09 -10.46 20.74
CA HIS A 107 7.19 -9.52 20.06
C HIS A 107 6.32 -10.21 19.01
N LEU A 108 6.87 -11.18 18.28
CA LEU A 108 6.10 -11.99 17.33
C LEU A 108 5.04 -12.82 18.06
N ARG A 109 5.43 -13.51 19.14
CA ARG A 109 4.52 -14.31 19.98
C ARG A 109 3.40 -13.48 20.57
N LEU A 110 3.70 -12.32 21.15
CA LEU A 110 2.71 -11.39 21.69
C LEU A 110 1.77 -10.84 20.61
N SER A 111 2.31 -10.59 19.42
CA SER A 111 1.50 -10.19 18.26
C SER A 111 0.54 -11.31 17.86
N GLU A 112 1.02 -12.54 17.74
CA GLU A 112 0.19 -13.71 17.42
C GLU A 112 -0.91 -13.94 18.46
N LEU A 113 -0.58 -13.89 19.75
CA LEU A 113 -1.55 -13.99 20.84
C LEU A 113 -2.61 -12.88 20.77
N SER A 114 -2.25 -11.69 20.32
CA SER A 114 -3.20 -10.58 20.10
C SER A 114 -4.11 -10.80 18.89
N PHE A 115 -3.80 -11.77 18.02
CA PHE A 115 -4.52 -12.08 16.78
C PHE A 115 -5.21 -13.47 16.77
N THR A 116 -5.38 -14.12 17.92
CA THR A 116 -6.10 -15.41 18.02
C THR A 116 -7.57 -15.24 18.41
N THR A 117 -7.94 -14.14 19.07
CA THR A 117 -9.31 -13.91 19.55
C THR A 117 -10.19 -13.34 18.45
N LEU A 118 -11.08 -14.16 17.89
CA LEU A 118 -12.11 -13.69 16.97
C LEU A 118 -13.18 -12.87 17.71
N ARG A 119 -13.50 -11.68 17.21
CA ARG A 119 -14.61 -10.88 17.74
C ARG A 119 -15.92 -11.29 17.08
N PRO A 120 -16.97 -11.69 17.82
CA PRO A 120 -18.25 -12.07 17.23
C PRO A 120 -18.87 -10.94 16.38
N GLU A 121 -18.67 -9.69 16.77
CA GLU A 121 -19.19 -8.53 16.03
C GLU A 121 -18.61 -8.44 14.61
N SER A 122 -17.40 -8.99 14.39
CA SER A 122 -16.72 -8.96 13.08
C SER A 122 -17.45 -9.72 11.97
N LEU A 123 -18.44 -10.54 12.33
CA LEU A 123 -19.31 -11.24 11.38
C LEU A 123 -20.46 -10.35 10.86
N THR A 124 -20.66 -9.16 11.43
CA THR A 124 -21.76 -8.26 11.05
C THR A 124 -21.33 -7.24 10.00
N LEU A 125 -22.23 -6.90 9.07
CA LEU A 125 -21.99 -5.82 8.09
C LEU A 125 -21.83 -4.46 8.77
N THR A 126 -22.57 -4.21 9.85
CA THR A 126 -22.48 -2.97 10.64
C THR A 126 -21.06 -2.76 11.17
N TYR A 127 -20.40 -3.82 11.65
CA TYR A 127 -19.01 -3.76 12.07
C TYR A 127 -18.09 -3.29 10.95
N TRP A 128 -18.19 -3.90 9.76
CA TRP A 128 -17.34 -3.53 8.63
C TRP A 128 -17.64 -2.14 8.09
N TRP A 129 -18.89 -1.68 8.19
CA TRP A 129 -19.24 -0.29 7.91
C TRP A 129 -18.54 0.69 8.87
N HIS A 130 -18.52 0.37 10.17
CA HIS A 130 -17.77 1.15 11.15
C HIS A 130 -16.27 1.10 10.88
N VAL A 131 -15.71 -0.10 10.60
CA VAL A 131 -14.30 -0.24 10.25
C VAL A 131 -13.98 0.65 9.06
N PHE A 132 -14.72 0.54 7.96
CA PHE A 132 -14.52 1.33 6.76
C PHE A 132 -14.57 2.83 7.05
N THR A 133 -15.68 3.32 7.62
CA THR A 133 -15.90 4.75 7.81
C THR A 133 -14.91 5.39 8.80
N TRP A 134 -14.50 4.66 9.85
CA TRP A 134 -13.51 5.15 10.80
C TRP A 134 -12.10 5.14 10.21
N THR A 135 -11.79 4.12 9.40
CA THR A 135 -10.52 4.05 8.65
C THR A 135 -10.39 5.28 7.76
N LEU A 136 -11.41 5.56 6.93
CA LEU A 136 -11.41 6.71 6.03
C LEU A 136 -11.28 8.03 6.79
N SER A 137 -12.06 8.19 7.86
CA SER A 137 -12.00 9.37 8.72
C SER A 137 -10.60 9.56 9.31
N SER A 138 -9.93 8.47 9.69
CA SER A 138 -8.59 8.54 10.27
C SER A 138 -7.49 8.88 9.27
N GLY A 139 -7.72 8.55 8.00
CA GLY A 139 -6.87 8.92 6.86
C GLY A 139 -6.88 10.41 6.54
N TRP A 140 -7.95 11.10 6.95
CA TRP A 140 -8.22 12.49 6.58
C TRP A 140 -7.90 13.45 7.71
N ALA A 141 -8.65 13.37 8.81
CA ALA A 141 -8.71 14.45 9.82
C ALA A 141 -8.66 13.97 11.28
N ARG A 142 -8.67 12.65 11.53
CA ARG A 142 -8.65 12.08 12.88
C ARG A 142 -7.43 11.19 13.07
N TYR A 143 -6.41 11.63 13.81
CA TYR A 143 -5.21 10.82 14.01
C TYR A 143 -4.72 10.84 15.45
N GLY A 144 -4.76 9.67 16.09
CA GLY A 144 -4.28 9.50 17.46
C GLY A 144 -5.00 10.43 18.43
N TRP A 145 -4.25 11.37 19.02
CA TRP A 145 -4.74 12.39 19.93
C TRP A 145 -5.30 13.64 19.23
N MET A 146 -5.07 13.78 17.92
CA MET A 146 -5.54 14.92 17.12
C MET A 146 -6.84 14.57 16.41
N ASN A 147 -7.96 15.02 16.98
CA ASN A 147 -9.29 14.89 16.37
C ASN A 147 -9.73 16.26 15.87
N LEU A 148 -9.45 16.57 14.60
CA LEU A 148 -10.07 17.75 14.00
C LEU A 148 -11.58 17.48 13.86
N PRO A 149 -12.44 18.46 14.23
CA PRO A 149 -13.89 18.37 14.03
C PRO A 149 -14.20 18.49 12.54
N ALA A 150 -13.88 17.46 11.77
CA ALA A 150 -14.20 17.35 10.36
C ALA A 150 -15.47 16.48 10.20
N PRO A 151 -16.45 16.94 9.42
CA PRO A 151 -17.58 16.11 9.02
C PRO A 151 -17.13 14.83 8.31
N GLN A 152 -17.71 13.70 8.69
CA GLN A 152 -17.29 12.37 8.19
C GLN A 152 -17.45 12.23 6.67
N TRP A 153 -18.43 12.92 6.08
CA TRP A 153 -18.67 12.91 4.64
C TRP A 153 -17.47 13.44 3.84
N GLN A 154 -16.66 14.36 4.40
CA GLN A 154 -15.47 14.89 3.71
C GLN A 154 -14.41 13.81 3.53
N ALA A 155 -14.20 12.98 4.57
CA ALA A 155 -13.28 11.87 4.48
C ALA A 155 -13.75 10.83 3.47
N VAL A 156 -15.03 10.48 3.50
CA VAL A 156 -15.62 9.53 2.54
C VAL A 156 -15.49 10.05 1.10
N LEU A 157 -15.83 11.33 0.87
CA LEU A 157 -15.72 11.97 -0.44
C LEU A 157 -14.26 11.97 -0.93
N TRP A 158 -13.32 12.36 -0.08
CA TRP A 158 -11.90 12.40 -0.41
C TRP A 158 -11.38 11.03 -0.86
N TRP A 159 -11.62 10.00 -0.05
CA TRP A 159 -11.17 8.65 -0.36
C TRP A 159 -11.94 8.01 -1.51
N GLY A 160 -13.22 8.35 -1.66
CA GLY A 160 -14.04 7.97 -2.80
C GLY A 160 -13.46 8.49 -4.11
N ILE A 161 -12.99 9.74 -4.17
CA ILE A 161 -12.32 10.31 -5.34
C ILE A 161 -11.04 9.55 -5.66
N ILE A 162 -10.19 9.27 -4.67
CA ILE A 162 -8.95 8.51 -4.87
C ILE A 162 -9.26 7.10 -5.38
N ALA A 163 -10.19 6.39 -4.73
CA ALA A 163 -10.59 5.06 -5.13
C ALA A 163 -11.17 5.04 -6.57
N ALA A 164 -12.04 6.00 -6.90
CA ALA A 164 -12.59 6.14 -8.23
C ALA A 164 -11.50 6.42 -9.28
N ALA A 165 -10.54 7.31 -8.99
CA ALA A 165 -9.42 7.60 -9.87
C ALA A 165 -8.51 6.37 -10.09
N SER A 166 -8.22 5.62 -9.03
CA SER A 166 -7.45 4.38 -9.11
C SER A 166 -8.19 3.28 -9.87
N LEU A 167 -9.49 3.12 -9.67
CA LEU A 167 -10.34 2.16 -10.40
C LEU A 167 -10.47 2.51 -11.88
N PHE A 168 -10.68 3.79 -12.18
CA PHE A 168 -10.69 4.29 -13.54
C PHE A 168 -9.34 4.05 -14.23
N GLY A 169 -8.24 4.34 -13.52
CA GLY A 169 -6.91 4.13 -14.04
C GLY A 169 -6.53 2.67 -14.22
N TRP A 170 -6.96 1.80 -13.31
CA TRP A 170 -6.90 0.36 -13.45
C TRP A 170 -7.59 -0.11 -14.74
N ARG A 171 -8.85 0.29 -14.96
CA ARG A 171 -9.63 -0.09 -16.15
C ARG A 171 -8.97 0.37 -17.44
N LEU A 172 -8.51 1.63 -17.50
CA LEU A 172 -7.84 2.17 -18.67
C LEU A 172 -6.50 1.48 -18.93
N ALA A 173 -5.70 1.28 -17.88
CA ALA A 173 -4.41 0.58 -17.98
C ALA A 173 -4.63 -0.83 -18.51
N TRP A 174 -5.59 -1.58 -17.96
CA TRP A 174 -5.90 -2.94 -18.36
C TRP A 174 -6.34 -3.02 -19.83
N GLY A 175 -7.27 -2.14 -20.25
CA GLY A 175 -7.74 -2.09 -21.64
C GLY A 175 -6.63 -1.73 -22.63
N ALA A 176 -5.77 -0.76 -22.27
CA ALA A 176 -4.61 -0.38 -23.09
C ALA A 176 -3.50 -1.47 -23.11
N SER A 177 -3.57 -2.45 -22.22
CA SER A 177 -2.55 -3.51 -22.12
C SER A 177 -2.76 -4.69 -23.06
N ALA A 178 -3.78 -4.66 -23.92
CA ALA A 178 -4.04 -5.74 -24.88
C ALA A 178 -2.83 -6.09 -25.76
N HIS A 179 -1.95 -5.12 -25.99
CA HIS A 179 -0.78 -5.25 -26.86
C HIS A 179 0.56 -5.28 -26.08
N VAL A 180 0.55 -5.13 -24.75
CA VAL A 180 1.75 -5.06 -23.91
C VAL A 180 1.57 -5.92 -22.67
N PRO A 181 1.93 -7.23 -22.72
CA PRO A 181 1.76 -8.17 -21.62
C PRO A 181 2.35 -7.70 -20.28
N ALA A 182 3.49 -7.01 -20.33
CA ALA A 182 4.14 -6.43 -19.16
C ALA A 182 3.25 -5.44 -18.40
N ARG A 183 2.37 -4.71 -19.09
CA ARG A 183 1.47 -3.73 -18.45
C ARG A 183 0.30 -4.41 -17.73
N ARG A 184 -0.29 -5.46 -18.31
CA ARG A 184 -1.28 -6.29 -17.60
C ARG A 184 -0.69 -6.84 -16.31
N TRP A 185 0.55 -7.26 -16.40
CA TRP A 185 1.29 -7.80 -15.26
C TRP A 185 1.53 -6.77 -14.16
N GLN A 186 2.00 -5.56 -14.52
CA GLN A 186 2.15 -4.45 -13.58
C GLN A 186 0.85 -4.13 -12.83
N VAL A 187 -0.26 -4.09 -13.58
CA VAL A 187 -1.59 -3.88 -13.01
C VAL A 187 -1.99 -5.02 -12.08
N ALA A 188 -1.78 -6.27 -12.49
CA ALA A 188 -2.08 -7.44 -11.67
C ALA A 188 -1.28 -7.44 -10.36
N MET A 189 0.00 -7.05 -10.39
CA MET A 189 0.83 -6.93 -9.19
C MET A 189 0.38 -5.80 -8.27
N ALA A 190 -0.04 -4.66 -8.81
CA ALA A 190 -0.62 -3.58 -8.00
C ALA A 190 -1.94 -4.02 -7.33
N MET A 191 -2.79 -4.79 -8.02
CA MET A 191 -4.02 -5.34 -7.45
C MET A 191 -3.72 -6.40 -6.39
N LEU A 192 -2.77 -7.31 -6.65
CA LEU A 192 -2.34 -8.31 -5.69
C LEU A 192 -1.75 -7.68 -4.42
N TRP A 193 -1.01 -6.57 -4.56
CA TRP A 193 -0.53 -5.77 -3.45
C TRP A 193 -1.68 -5.23 -2.58
N LEU A 194 -2.70 -4.62 -3.22
CA LEU A 194 -3.88 -4.11 -2.53
C LEU A 194 -4.66 -5.23 -1.83
N LEU A 195 -4.81 -6.39 -2.47
CA LEU A 195 -5.47 -7.57 -1.89
C LEU A 195 -4.71 -8.14 -0.71
N GLY A 196 -3.39 -8.30 -0.80
CA GLY A 196 -2.56 -8.78 0.30
C GLY A 196 -2.62 -7.85 1.52
N LEU A 197 -2.56 -6.54 1.29
CA LEU A 197 -2.74 -5.54 2.33
C LEU A 197 -4.15 -5.59 2.94
N ALA A 198 -5.19 -5.70 2.10
CA ALA A 198 -6.57 -5.82 2.56
C ALA A 198 -6.78 -7.07 3.41
N ALA A 199 -6.16 -8.20 3.06
CA ALA A 199 -6.22 -9.43 3.84
C ALA A 199 -5.58 -9.29 5.23
N VAL A 200 -4.39 -8.67 5.31
CA VAL A 200 -3.75 -8.37 6.60
C VAL A 200 -4.59 -7.39 7.42
N TYR A 201 -5.13 -6.35 6.76
CA TYR A 201 -5.97 -5.37 7.41
C TYR A 201 -7.27 -5.96 7.97
N ALA A 202 -7.90 -6.83 7.18
CA ALA A 202 -9.08 -7.58 7.59
C ALA A 202 -8.76 -8.50 8.76
N ARG A 203 -7.64 -9.24 8.70
CA ARG A 203 -7.18 -10.09 9.81
C ARG A 203 -6.99 -9.28 11.10
N ILE A 204 -6.36 -8.10 11.03
CA ILE A 204 -6.20 -7.24 12.20
C ILE A 204 -7.57 -6.87 12.76
N ASN A 205 -8.49 -6.39 11.91
CA ASN A 205 -9.81 -5.94 12.36
C ASN A 205 -10.75 -7.06 12.77
N VAL A 206 -10.61 -8.29 12.29
CA VAL A 206 -11.39 -9.43 12.80
C VAL A 206 -11.02 -9.75 14.25
N ASN A 207 -9.74 -9.60 14.60
CA ASN A 207 -9.24 -9.94 15.94
C ASN A 207 -9.27 -8.75 16.91
N ARG A 208 -8.99 -7.55 16.41
CA ARG A 208 -8.92 -6.32 17.20
C ARG A 208 -9.46 -5.16 16.40
N PHE A 209 -10.50 -4.51 16.90
CA PHE A 209 -11.07 -3.32 16.27
C PHE A 209 -10.06 -2.17 16.28
N GLN A 210 -9.34 -2.01 15.18
CA GLN A 210 -8.31 -0.99 14.97
C GLN A 210 -8.52 -0.34 13.60
N PRO A 211 -9.63 0.40 13.40
CA PRO A 211 -9.95 0.98 12.11
C PRO A 211 -9.12 2.25 11.86
N GLN A 212 -7.83 2.06 11.60
CA GLN A 212 -6.84 3.12 11.49
C GLN A 212 -6.16 3.08 10.12
N PHE A 213 -6.20 4.20 9.41
CA PHE A 213 -5.65 4.35 8.06
C PHE A 213 -4.15 4.06 8.00
N ARG A 214 -3.41 4.30 9.09
CA ARG A 214 -1.96 4.00 9.17
C ARG A 214 -1.63 2.53 8.89
N LEU A 215 -2.58 1.61 9.10
CA LEU A 215 -2.40 0.19 8.84
C LEU A 215 -2.50 -0.14 7.35
N ILE A 216 -3.17 0.71 6.56
CA ILE A 216 -3.30 0.59 5.10
C ILE A 216 -2.52 1.68 4.36
N LEU A 217 -1.59 2.37 5.02
CA LEU A 217 -0.78 3.44 4.42
C LEU A 217 0.07 2.92 3.24
N ALA A 218 0.47 1.65 3.28
CA ALA A 218 1.15 0.97 2.19
C ALA A 218 0.27 0.76 0.93
N SER A 219 -1.04 1.06 0.96
CA SER A 219 -1.91 1.00 -0.22
C SER A 219 -1.62 2.11 -1.22
N LEU A 220 -1.06 3.23 -0.75
CA LEU A 220 -1.02 4.47 -1.50
C LEU A 220 -0.10 4.45 -2.70
N PRO A 221 1.10 3.86 -2.62
CA PRO A 221 1.92 3.74 -3.82
C PRO A 221 1.16 3.02 -4.95
N ALA A 222 0.38 1.99 -4.63
CA ALA A 222 -0.44 1.27 -5.61
C ALA A 222 -1.63 2.10 -6.11
N LEU A 223 -2.38 2.74 -5.21
CA LEU A 223 -3.51 3.61 -5.58
C LEU A 223 -3.05 4.78 -6.47
N CYS A 224 -1.96 5.46 -6.09
CA CYS A 224 -1.37 6.55 -6.84
C CYS A 224 -0.81 6.08 -8.18
N ALA A 225 -0.13 4.94 -8.24
CA ALA A 225 0.37 4.39 -9.50
C ALA A 225 -0.77 4.06 -10.47
N LEU A 226 -1.84 3.42 -9.99
CA LEU A 226 -3.02 3.12 -10.81
C LEU A 226 -3.70 4.40 -11.31
N ALA A 227 -3.90 5.38 -10.43
CA ALA A 227 -4.49 6.67 -10.80
C ALA A 227 -3.62 7.42 -11.82
N ALA A 228 -2.30 7.49 -11.61
CA ALA A 228 -1.35 8.16 -12.51
C ALA A 228 -1.30 7.49 -13.89
N VAL A 229 -1.24 6.17 -13.95
CA VAL A 229 -1.30 5.43 -15.22
C VAL A 229 -2.64 5.71 -15.92
N GLY A 230 -3.75 5.72 -15.19
CA GLY A 230 -5.06 6.10 -15.72
C GLY A 230 -5.09 7.47 -16.36
N MET A 231 -4.63 8.47 -15.63
CA MET A 231 -4.60 9.85 -16.09
C MET A 231 -3.71 10.01 -17.32
N THR A 232 -2.52 9.39 -17.35
CA THR A 232 -1.65 9.45 -18.53
C THR A 232 -2.26 8.79 -19.76
N GLN A 233 -3.01 7.68 -19.60
CA GLN A 233 -3.74 7.06 -20.71
C GLN A 233 -4.95 7.90 -21.15
N ALA A 234 -5.65 8.55 -20.22
CA ALA A 234 -6.76 9.45 -20.53
C ALA A 234 -6.27 10.67 -21.30
N VAL A 235 -5.19 11.32 -20.84
CA VAL A 235 -4.57 12.48 -21.51
C VAL A 235 -4.19 12.16 -22.96
N ARG A 236 -3.69 10.97 -23.25
CA ARG A 236 -3.37 10.55 -24.63
C ARG A 236 -4.60 10.48 -25.56
N ARG A 237 -5.80 10.35 -25.00
CA ARG A 237 -7.07 10.27 -25.75
C ARG A 237 -7.82 11.61 -25.77
N TRP A 238 -7.44 12.53 -24.89
CA TRP A 238 -8.09 13.81 -24.70
C TRP A 238 -7.38 14.88 -25.52
N SER A 239 -8.13 15.77 -26.16
CA SER A 239 -7.59 16.91 -26.92
C SER A 239 -7.91 18.24 -26.23
N GLY A 240 -7.00 19.21 -26.34
CA GLY A 240 -7.19 20.58 -25.86
C GLY A 240 -7.29 20.72 -24.34
N TRP A 241 -8.32 21.45 -23.87
CA TRP A 241 -8.53 21.84 -22.47
C TRP A 241 -8.67 20.67 -21.49
N GLN A 242 -9.03 19.48 -21.98
CA GLN A 242 -9.18 18.27 -21.17
C GLN A 242 -7.84 17.81 -20.54
N VAL A 243 -6.70 18.13 -21.18
CA VAL A 243 -5.36 17.85 -20.63
C VAL A 243 -5.00 18.79 -19.47
N ALA A 244 -5.55 20.01 -19.47
CA ALA A 244 -5.34 20.98 -18.40
C ALA A 244 -6.09 20.59 -17.12
N LEU A 245 -7.19 19.82 -17.22
CA LEU A 245 -8.04 19.45 -16.09
C LEU A 245 -7.30 18.63 -15.01
N PRO A 246 -6.56 17.55 -15.31
CA PRO A 246 -5.76 16.84 -14.31
C PRO A 246 -4.71 17.74 -13.64
N ALA A 247 -4.01 18.58 -14.42
CA ALA A 247 -3.02 19.50 -13.88
C ALA A 247 -3.66 20.53 -12.94
N PHE A 248 -4.80 21.10 -13.33
CA PHE A 248 -5.58 22.02 -12.52
C PHE A 248 -6.10 21.36 -11.24
N LEU A 249 -6.62 20.14 -11.32
CA LEU A 249 -7.07 19.37 -10.15
C LEU A 249 -5.89 19.08 -9.21
N THR A 250 -4.75 18.62 -9.72
CA THR A 250 -3.55 18.39 -8.90
C THR A 250 -3.09 19.67 -8.23
N LEU A 251 -3.05 20.80 -8.95
CA LEU A 251 -2.69 22.10 -8.39
C LEU A 251 -3.67 22.55 -7.31
N THR A 252 -4.98 22.43 -7.56
CA THR A 252 -6.03 22.79 -6.61
C THR A 252 -5.94 21.95 -5.35
N LEU A 253 -5.74 20.63 -5.49
CA LEU A 253 -5.54 19.72 -4.36
C LEU A 253 -4.26 20.05 -3.58
N PHE A 254 -3.19 20.42 -4.26
CA PHE A 254 -1.94 20.85 -3.65
C PHE A 254 -2.13 22.13 -2.83
N LEU A 255 -2.76 23.16 -3.42
CA LEU A 255 -3.04 24.44 -2.75
C LEU A 255 -4.00 24.27 -1.57
N ALA A 256 -5.07 23.49 -1.73
CA ALA A 256 -6.01 23.19 -0.64
C ALA A 256 -5.32 22.47 0.53
N ASN A 257 -4.41 21.54 0.23
CA ASN A 257 -3.61 20.85 1.24
C ASN A 257 -2.64 21.82 1.94
N GLY A 258 -1.97 22.71 1.19
CA GLY A 258 -1.11 23.76 1.76
C GLY A 258 -1.89 24.72 2.67
N TRP A 259 -3.09 25.12 2.26
CA TRP A 259 -3.99 25.96 3.05
C TRP A 259 -4.42 25.27 4.35
N LEU A 260 -4.86 24.00 4.29
CA LEU A 260 -5.21 23.21 5.47
C LEU A 260 -4.03 23.10 6.46
N ILE A 261 -2.82 22.89 5.94
CA ILE A 261 -1.61 22.84 6.76
C ILE A 261 -1.39 24.18 7.48
N TRP A 262 -1.44 25.29 6.75
CA TRP A 262 -1.11 26.60 7.32
C TRP A 262 -2.19 27.17 8.23
N ARG A 263 -3.48 26.94 7.90
CA ARG A 263 -4.62 27.56 8.60
C ARG A 263 -5.26 26.70 9.67
N VAL A 264 -5.18 25.38 9.56
CA VAL A 264 -5.83 24.48 10.52
C VAL A 264 -4.80 23.77 11.39
N ILE A 265 -3.76 23.23 10.76
CA ILE A 265 -2.76 22.41 11.46
C ILE A 265 -1.80 23.29 12.27
N VAL A 266 -1.08 24.23 11.65
CA VAL A 266 -0.06 25.02 12.35
C VAL A 266 -0.63 25.76 13.58
N PRO A 267 -1.80 26.40 13.53
CA PRO A 267 -2.37 27.09 14.69
C PRO A 267 -2.77 26.16 15.82
N ALA A 268 -3.15 24.91 15.53
CA ALA A 268 -3.52 23.95 16.58
C ALA A 268 -2.33 23.43 17.40
N TYR A 269 -1.09 23.75 17.01
CA TYR A 269 0.16 23.31 17.64
C TYR A 269 1.05 24.46 18.14
N ARG A 270 0.54 25.69 18.08
CA ARG A 270 1.17 26.86 18.72
C ARG A 270 0.44 27.15 20.01
#